data_AF-A0A350W355-F1
#
_entry.id   AF-A0A350W355-F1
#
_cell.length_a   1.000
_cell.length_b   1.000
_cell.length_c   1.000
_cell.angle_alpha   90.00
_cell.angle_beta   90.00
_cell.angle_gamma   90.00
#
_symmetry.space_group_name_H-M   'P 1'
#
loop_
_entity.id
_entity.type
_entity.pdbx_description
1 polymer ?
#
loop_
_entity_poly.entity_id
_entity_poly.type
_entity_poly.pdbx_seq_one_letter_code
_entity_poly.pdbx_strand_id
1 'polypeptide(L)'
;QNITAPILLDYFKRLAGKENLILHPMKVLIDFKDGKATLLNLYLNTTEKLNGIDSVVVTGIKEPNNGLYDSIRGEVSELYLIGDAAAPRDIASALEDAVGLTELIKEA
;
A
#
# COMPACT_ATOMS: atom_id res chain seq x y z
N GLN A 1 7.37 -8.27 -2.72
CA GLN A 1 7.87 -7.57 -3.92
C GLN A 1 9.41 -7.60 -4.01
N ASN A 2 9.97 -8.49 -4.84
CA ASN A 2 11.39 -8.45 -5.22
C ASN A 2 11.60 -7.34 -6.27
N ILE A 3 11.70 -6.09 -5.83
CA ILE A 3 11.97 -4.97 -6.72
C ILE A 3 13.49 -4.82 -6.87
N THR A 4 14.01 -5.05 -8.06
CA THR A 4 15.40 -4.73 -8.41
C THR A 4 15.45 -3.39 -9.15
N ALA A 5 16.55 -2.65 -8.97
CA ALA A 5 16.74 -1.33 -9.59
C ALA A 5 16.45 -1.27 -11.11
N PRO A 6 16.76 -2.30 -11.94
CA PRO A 6 16.44 -2.29 -13.37
C PRO A 6 14.94 -2.20 -13.66
N ILE A 7 14.08 -2.81 -12.83
CA ILE A 7 12.63 -2.85 -13.04
C ILE A 7 12.00 -1.46 -12.84
N LEU A 8 12.59 -0.64 -11.96
CA LEU A 8 12.08 0.70 -11.68
C LEU A 8 12.44 1.74 -12.74
N LEU A 9 13.48 1.49 -13.56
CA LEU A 9 13.98 2.48 -14.51
C LEU A 9 12.91 2.88 -15.54
N ASP A 10 12.13 1.93 -16.03
CA ASP A 10 11.09 2.22 -17.01
C ASP A 10 9.91 3.01 -16.40
N TYR A 11 9.62 2.81 -15.10
CA TYR A 11 8.68 3.67 -14.39
C TYR A 11 9.23 5.08 -14.23
N PHE A 12 10.50 5.25 -13.85
CA PHE A 12 11.12 6.57 -13.77
C PHE A 12 11.13 7.30 -15.11
N LYS A 13 11.48 6.60 -16.21
CA LYS A 13 11.38 7.17 -17.57
C LYS A 13 9.96 7.62 -17.90
N ARG A 14 8.97 6.78 -17.59
CA ARG A 14 7.55 7.10 -17.83
C ARG A 14 7.12 8.36 -17.07
N LEU A 15 7.54 8.50 -15.82
CA LEU A 15 7.22 9.66 -14.99
C LEU A 15 7.98 10.92 -15.46
N ALA A 16 9.26 10.79 -15.81
CA ALA A 16 10.09 11.91 -16.28
C ALA A 16 9.59 12.52 -17.60
N GLY A 17 8.91 11.74 -18.45
CA GLY A 17 8.27 12.23 -19.68
C GLY A 17 6.98 13.03 -19.47
N LYS A 18 6.61 13.40 -18.24
CA LYS A 18 5.39 14.14 -17.92
C LYS A 18 5.72 15.56 -17.45
N GLU A 19 5.50 16.53 -18.34
CA GLU A 19 5.81 17.94 -18.09
C GLU A 19 5.03 18.56 -16.91
N ASN A 20 3.84 18.03 -16.63
CA ASN A 20 2.96 18.50 -15.56
C ASN A 20 3.05 17.66 -14.27
N LEU A 21 4.05 16.79 -14.14
CA LEU A 21 4.27 15.99 -12.96
C LEU A 21 5.47 16.53 -12.17
N ILE A 22 5.22 16.94 -10.92
CA ILE A 22 6.27 17.38 -10.01
C ILE A 22 6.44 16.30 -8.94
N LEU A 23 7.69 15.82 -8.79
CA LEU A 23 8.04 14.82 -7.79
C LEU A 23 8.74 15.49 -6.60
N HIS A 24 8.26 15.21 -5.40
CA HIS A 24 8.86 15.65 -4.13
C HIS A 24 9.43 14.43 -3.38
N PRO A 25 10.55 13.84 -3.85
CA PRO A 25 11.12 12.65 -3.23
C PRO A 25 11.62 12.93 -1.80
N MET A 26 11.70 11.88 -0.98
CA MET A 26 12.17 11.93 0.42
C MET A 26 11.36 12.85 1.33
N LYS A 27 10.16 13.26 0.90
CA LYS A 27 9.27 14.13 1.66
C LYS A 27 7.96 13.42 1.92
N VAL A 28 7.40 13.65 3.10
CA VAL A 28 6.08 13.14 3.50
C VAL A 28 5.14 14.31 3.78
N LEU A 29 3.87 14.17 3.44
CA LEU A 29 2.84 15.16 3.78
C LEU A 29 2.56 15.09 5.29
N ILE A 30 2.68 16.21 5.99
CA ILE A 30 2.44 16.29 7.45
C ILE A 30 1.28 17.20 7.83
N ASP A 31 0.83 18.07 6.92
CA ASP A 31 -0.33 18.93 7.12
C ASP A 31 -0.96 19.32 5.77
N PHE A 32 -2.28 19.45 5.75
CA PHE A 32 -3.04 19.92 4.60
C PHE A 32 -4.26 20.72 5.04
N LYS A 33 -4.27 22.02 4.73
CA LYS A 33 -5.37 22.92 5.10
C LYS A 33 -5.50 24.08 4.11
N ASP A 34 -6.73 24.44 3.76
CA ASP A 34 -7.05 25.61 2.91
C ASP A 34 -6.24 25.63 1.59
N GLY A 35 -6.09 24.47 0.96
CA GLY A 35 -5.34 24.29 -0.29
C GLY A 35 -3.81 24.43 -0.15
N LYS A 36 -3.30 24.38 1.07
CA LYS A 36 -1.87 24.43 1.39
C LYS A 36 -1.41 23.11 2.00
N ALA A 37 -0.35 22.55 1.43
CA ALA A 37 0.28 21.32 1.90
C ALA A 37 1.63 21.64 2.53
N THR A 38 1.93 21.01 3.66
CA THR A 38 3.28 21.05 4.27
C THR A 38 3.93 19.69 4.11
N LEU A 39 5.07 19.66 3.44
CA LEU A 39 5.89 18.48 3.26
C LEU A 39 7.09 18.53 4.21
N LEU A 40 7.43 17.39 4.82
CA LEU A 40 8.59 17.22 5.69
C LEU A 40 9.60 16.29 5.04
N ASN A 41 10.84 16.75 4.87
CA ASN A 41 11.98 15.88 4.59
C ASN A 41 12.50 15.31 5.91
N LEU A 42 12.22 14.03 6.15
CA LEU A 42 12.56 13.34 7.41
C LEU A 42 14.08 13.22 7.64
N TYR A 43 14.88 13.21 6.57
CA TYR A 43 16.33 13.03 6.66
C TYR A 43 17.07 14.34 6.93
N LEU A 44 16.57 15.44 6.36
CA LEU A 44 17.18 16.76 6.49
C LEU A 44 16.50 17.63 7.55
N ASN A 45 15.38 17.17 8.10
CA ASN A 45 14.52 17.92 9.02
C ASN A 45 14.12 19.30 8.47
N THR A 46 13.77 19.35 7.18
CA THR A 46 13.35 20.58 6.49
C THR A 46 11.91 20.47 6.03
N THR A 47 11.21 21.61 6.01
CA THR A 47 9.81 21.68 5.56
C THR A 47 9.69 22.46 4.25
N GLU A 48 8.78 22.03 3.38
CA GLU A 48 8.39 22.72 2.16
C GLU A 48 6.89 22.99 2.18
N LYS A 49 6.47 24.19 1.73
CA LYS A 49 5.05 24.55 1.63
C LYS A 49 4.64 24.61 0.17
N LEU A 50 3.57 23.91 -0.17
CA LEU A 50 2.90 23.96 -1.47
C LEU A 50 1.57 24.71 -1.33
N ASN A 51 1.17 25.43 -2.36
CA ASN A 51 -0.09 26.17 -2.42
C ASN A 51 -0.86 25.78 -3.69
N GLY A 52 -2.16 26.06 -3.71
CA GLY A 52 -3.01 25.79 -4.89
C GLY A 52 -3.29 24.31 -5.09
N ILE A 53 -3.32 23.53 -4.00
CA ILE A 53 -3.64 22.10 -4.04
C ILE A 53 -5.13 21.92 -3.77
N ASP A 54 -5.89 21.52 -4.78
CA ASP A 54 -7.34 21.32 -4.64
C ASP A 54 -7.69 20.02 -3.91
N SER A 55 -6.83 19.01 -3.99
CA SER A 55 -7.11 17.67 -3.47
C SER A 55 -5.85 16.89 -3.18
N VAL A 56 -5.95 15.97 -2.22
CA VAL A 56 -4.89 15.03 -1.85
C VAL A 56 -5.41 13.60 -2.04
N VAL A 57 -4.67 12.79 -2.80
CA VAL A 57 -4.93 11.36 -2.93
C VAL A 57 -3.91 10.61 -2.08
N VAL A 58 -4.38 9.86 -1.07
CA VAL A 58 -3.53 9.12 -0.14
C VAL A 58 -3.40 7.67 -0.61
N THR A 59 -2.20 7.27 -1.01
CA THR A 59 -1.84 5.87 -1.31
C THR A 59 -1.14 5.26 -0.11
N GLY A 60 -1.88 5.12 1.00
CA GLY A 60 -1.35 4.75 2.31
C GLY A 60 -1.21 3.24 2.55
N ILE A 61 -1.16 2.89 3.83
CA ILE A 61 -1.13 1.50 4.30
C ILE A 61 -2.52 0.89 4.15
N LYS A 62 -2.57 -0.42 3.87
CA LYS A 62 -3.80 -1.20 3.77
C LYS A 62 -4.13 -1.84 5.12
N GLU A 63 -5.40 -1.83 5.50
CA GLU A 63 -5.91 -2.51 6.69
C GLU A 63 -6.59 -3.84 6.31
N PRO A 64 -6.34 -4.95 7.03
CA PRO A 64 -7.05 -6.20 6.78
C PRO A 64 -8.55 -6.06 7.05
N ASN A 65 -9.38 -6.57 6.14
CA ASN A 65 -10.82 -6.64 6.35
C ASN A 65 -11.23 -8.07 6.71
N ASN A 66 -11.22 -8.37 8.01
CA ASN A 66 -11.43 -9.70 8.57
C ASN A 66 -12.60 -9.79 9.58
N GLY A 67 -13.45 -8.76 9.65
CA GLY A 67 -14.54 -8.70 10.63
C GLY A 67 -15.52 -9.87 10.55
N LEU A 68 -15.82 -10.38 9.35
CA LEU A 68 -16.66 -11.57 9.20
C LEU A 68 -15.99 -12.80 9.83
N TYR A 69 -14.71 -13.02 9.54
CA TYR A 69 -13.96 -14.14 10.08
C TYR A 69 -13.93 -14.09 11.61
N ASP A 70 -13.70 -12.90 12.19
CA ASP A 70 -13.72 -12.74 13.65
C ASP A 70 -15.11 -13.03 14.25
N SER A 71 -16.19 -12.68 13.55
CA SER A 71 -17.56 -12.86 14.03
C SER A 71 -18.01 -14.32 14.10
N ILE A 72 -17.46 -15.21 13.27
CA ILE A 72 -17.86 -16.63 13.19
C ILE A 72 -16.78 -17.59 13.70
N ARG A 73 -15.66 -17.06 14.21
CA ARG A 73 -14.56 -17.87 14.72
C ARG A 73 -15.04 -18.69 15.94
N GLY A 74 -14.99 -20.00 15.80
CA GLY A 74 -15.44 -20.96 16.82
C GLY A 74 -16.90 -21.40 16.68
N GLU A 75 -17.67 -20.82 15.74
CA GLU A 75 -19.04 -21.24 15.44
C GLU A 75 -19.13 -22.34 14.36
N VAL A 76 -18.08 -22.48 13.55
CA VAL A 76 -17.99 -23.47 12.46
C VAL A 76 -16.77 -24.37 12.66
N SER A 77 -16.86 -25.61 12.16
CA SER A 77 -15.80 -26.61 12.29
C SER A 77 -14.54 -26.26 11.51
N GLU A 78 -14.69 -25.57 10.37
CA GLU A 78 -13.58 -25.21 9.50
C GLU A 78 -13.70 -23.75 9.07
N LEU A 79 -12.69 -22.96 9.40
CA LEU A 79 -12.63 -21.54 9.09
C LEU A 79 -11.19 -21.12 8.82
N TYR A 80 -10.95 -20.53 7.65
CA TYR A 80 -9.62 -20.11 7.22
C TYR A 80 -9.62 -18.62 6.86
N LEU A 81 -8.52 -17.94 7.20
CA LEU A 81 -8.28 -16.54 6.86
C LEU A 81 -7.08 -16.48 5.91
N ILE A 82 -7.28 -15.97 4.70
CA ILE A 82 -6.25 -15.91 3.64
C ILE A 82 -6.24 -14.56 2.93
N GLY A 83 -5.15 -14.28 2.23
CA GLY A 83 -5.02 -13.11 1.35
C GLY A 83 -4.99 -11.80 2.11
N ASP A 84 -5.49 -10.73 1.48
CA ASP A 84 -5.46 -9.39 2.08
C ASP A 84 -6.32 -9.29 3.35
N ALA A 85 -7.31 -10.17 3.55
CA ALA A 85 -8.05 -10.24 4.80
C ALA A 85 -7.18 -10.79 5.95
N ALA A 86 -6.20 -11.66 5.66
CA ALA A 86 -5.22 -12.11 6.65
C ALA A 86 -4.13 -11.07 6.88
N ALA A 87 -3.50 -10.61 5.79
CA ALA A 87 -2.41 -9.64 5.81
C ALA A 87 -2.30 -8.96 4.43
N PRO A 88 -2.68 -7.68 4.30
CA PRO A 88 -2.60 -6.96 3.04
C PRO A 88 -1.19 -6.93 2.44
N ARG A 89 -0.98 -7.58 1.29
CA ARG A 89 0.35 -7.75 0.65
C ARG A 89 0.27 -7.55 -0.87
N ASP A 90 1.20 -8.12 -1.62
CA ASP A 90 1.11 -8.15 -3.09
C ASP A 90 0.18 -9.27 -3.58
N ILE A 91 -0.19 -9.24 -4.85
CA ILE A 91 -1.12 -10.23 -5.42
C ILE A 91 -0.56 -11.65 -5.35
N ALA A 92 0.76 -11.80 -5.50
CA ALA A 92 1.44 -13.08 -5.41
C ALA A 92 1.27 -13.71 -4.02
N SER A 93 1.38 -12.90 -2.96
CA SER A 93 1.12 -13.31 -1.59
C SER A 93 -0.29 -13.86 -1.37
N ALA A 94 -1.31 -13.22 -1.94
CA ALA A 94 -2.69 -13.70 -1.83
C ALA A 94 -2.91 -15.03 -2.57
N LEU A 95 -2.22 -15.21 -3.71
CA LEU A 95 -2.25 -16.48 -4.45
C LEU A 95 -1.51 -17.58 -3.70
N GLU A 96 -0.37 -17.27 -3.08
CA GLU A 96 0.40 -18.20 -2.25
C GLU A 96 -0.45 -18.74 -1.09
N ASP A 97 -1.14 -17.86 -0.36
CA ASP A 97 -2.04 -18.27 0.72
C ASP A 97 -3.14 -19.22 0.22
N ALA A 98 -3.72 -18.93 -0.95
CA ALA A 98 -4.77 -19.76 -1.53
C ALA A 98 -4.25 -21.14 -1.96
N VAL A 99 -3.10 -21.19 -2.65
CA VAL A 99 -2.49 -22.46 -3.08
C VAL A 99 -2.06 -23.30 -1.87
N GLY A 100 -1.38 -22.68 -0.89
CA GLY A 100 -0.96 -23.37 0.33
C GLY A 100 -2.15 -23.97 1.09
N LEU A 101 -3.28 -23.25 1.15
CA LEU A 101 -4.50 -23.79 1.77
C LEU A 101 -5.04 -25.02 1.02
N THR A 102 -5.01 -25.04 -0.32
CA THR A 102 -5.47 -26.21 -1.07
C THR A 102 -4.61 -27.45 -0.87
N GLU A 103 -3.33 -27.31 -0.55
CA GLU A 103 -2.46 -28.44 -0.20
C GLU A 103 -2.79 -28.97 1.20
N LEU A 104 -2.99 -28.08 2.18
CA LEU A 104 -3.34 -28.45 3.54
C LEU A 104 -4.68 -29.19 3.65
N ILE A 105 -5.70 -28.76 2.90
CA ILE A 105 -7.03 -29.39 2.95
C ILE A 105 -7.05 -30.77 2.27
N LYS A 106 -6.15 -31.05 1.31
CA LYS A 106 -6.08 -32.39 0.70
C LYS A 106 -5.59 -33.48 1.66
N GLU A 107 -4.94 -33.08 2.75
CA GLU A 107 -4.37 -33.99 3.76
C GLU A 107 -5.23 -34.12 5.02
N ALA A 108 -6.32 -33.34 5.14
CA ALA A 108 -7.27 -33.33 6.26
C ALA A 108 -8.47 -34.23 6.00
#